data_AF-A0A3S4X0B4-F1
#
_entry.id   AF-A0A3S4X0B4-F1
#
_cell.length_a   1.000
_cell.length_b   1.000
_cell.length_c   1.000
_cell.angle_alpha   90.00
_cell.angle_beta   90.00
_cell.angle_gamma   90.00
#
_symmetry.space_group_name_H-M   'P 1'
#
loop_
_entity.id
_entity.type
_entity.pdbx_description
1 polymer ?
#
loop_
_entity_poly.entity_id
_entity_poly.type
_entity_poly.pdbx_seq_one_letter_code
_entity_poly.pdbx_strand_id
1 'polypeptide(L)'
;MNVLNVGFLILSVCCHFFVGSRVFPDVKRNTMILASLMLLFAGVSSGYKIFTANFCIILMLLACVIRWVKGKKRLKEIDNIGMLYVTLSFIPFLVFMIEWMNY
;
A
#
# COMPACT_ATOMS: atom_id res chain seq x y z
N MET A 1 -18.21 -16.18 4.51
CA MET A 1 -17.09 -15.20 4.42
C MET A 1 -16.17 -15.40 5.60
N ASN A 2 -14.87 -15.61 5.37
CA ASN A 2 -13.93 -15.83 6.47
C ASN A 2 -13.61 -14.48 7.14
N VAL A 3 -14.30 -14.16 8.25
CA VAL A 3 -14.21 -12.87 8.97
C VAL A 3 -12.76 -12.51 9.29
N LEU A 4 -11.95 -13.51 9.62
CA LEU A 4 -10.51 -13.36 9.86
C LEU A 4 -9.76 -12.76 8.66
N ASN A 5 -10.07 -13.17 7.44
CA ASN A 5 -9.40 -12.67 6.23
C ASN A 5 -9.76 -11.21 5.95
N VAL A 6 -10.99 -10.80 6.24
CA VAL A 6 -11.44 -9.41 6.11
C VAL A 6 -10.78 -8.54 7.18
N GLY A 7 -10.75 -9.01 8.43
CA GLY A 7 -10.08 -8.32 9.53
C GLY A 7 -8.58 -8.14 9.27
N PHE A 8 -7.91 -9.18 8.75
CA PHE A 8 -6.49 -9.11 8.37
C PHE A 8 -6.23 -8.08 7.27
N LEU A 9 -7.05 -8.05 6.22
CA LEU A 9 -6.94 -7.04 5.16
C LEU A 9 -7.08 -5.62 5.71
N ILE A 10 -8.12 -5.35 6.52
CA ILE A 10 -8.36 -4.03 7.10
C ILE A 10 -7.15 -3.61 7.96
N LEU A 11 -6.66 -4.51 8.81
CA LEU A 11 -5.50 -4.24 9.66
C LEU A 11 -4.25 -3.92 8.82
N SER A 12 -3.96 -4.73 7.79
CA SER A 12 -2.83 -4.52 6.90
C SER A 12 -2.90 -3.18 6.15
N VAL A 13 -4.08 -2.78 5.67
CA VAL A 13 -4.29 -1.49 4.99
C VAL A 13 -4.13 -0.32 5.96
N CYS A 14 -4.62 -0.44 7.19
CA CYS A 14 -4.43 0.58 8.23
C CYS A 14 -2.95 0.74 8.59
N CYS A 15 -2.23 -0.37 8.75
CA CYS A 15 -0.78 -0.34 9.00
C CYS A 15 -0.03 0.27 7.81
N HIS A 16 -0.41 -0.06 6.57
CA HIS A 16 0.14 0.55 5.35
C HIS A 16 0.00 2.08 5.38
N PHE A 17 -1.21 2.59 5.65
CA PHE A 17 -1.47 4.03 5.76
C PHE A 17 -0.58 4.69 6.82
N PHE A 18 -0.48 4.07 7.99
CA PHE A 18 0.26 4.63 9.12
C PHE A 18 1.77 4.63 8.91
N VAL A 19 2.32 3.51 8.41
CA VAL A 19 3.74 3.38 8.07
C VAL A 19 4.10 4.36 6.96
N GLY A 20 3.31 4.37 5.87
CA GLY A 20 3.50 5.29 4.76
C GLY A 20 3.53 6.75 5.21
N SER A 21 2.53 7.18 5.98
CA SER A 21 2.43 8.57 6.47
C SER A 21 3.60 8.99 7.37
N ARG A 22 4.21 8.05 8.11
CA ARG A 22 5.36 8.35 8.98
C ARG A 22 6.69 8.33 8.23
N VAL A 23 6.83 7.46 7.24
CA VAL A 23 8.08 7.31 6.47
C VAL A 23 8.20 8.41 5.41
N PHE A 24 7.07 8.81 4.81
CA PHE A 24 6.97 9.77 3.71
C PHE A 24 6.09 10.96 4.08
N PRO A 25 6.55 11.84 5.00
CA PRO A 25 5.79 13.02 5.42
C PRO A 25 5.59 14.05 4.29
N ASP A 26 6.41 13.97 3.25
CA ASP A 26 6.36 14.76 2.02
C ASP A 26 5.13 14.47 1.14
N VAL A 27 4.51 13.29 1.28
CA VAL A 27 3.31 12.92 0.53
C VAL A 27 2.06 13.50 1.19
N LYS A 28 1.19 14.16 0.39
CA LYS A 28 -0.09 14.66 0.88
C LYS A 28 -0.92 13.52 1.49
N ARG A 29 -1.37 13.72 2.73
CA ARG A 29 -2.16 12.73 3.49
C ARG A 29 -3.37 12.21 2.71
N ASN A 30 -4.06 13.08 1.97
CA ASN A 30 -5.22 12.69 1.14
C ASN A 30 -4.86 11.65 0.06
N THR A 31 -3.66 11.75 -0.52
CA THR A 31 -3.16 10.80 -1.52
C THR A 31 -2.90 9.43 -0.91
N MET A 32 -2.31 9.38 0.30
CA MET A 32 -2.13 8.14 1.06
C MET A 32 -3.46 7.50 1.44
N ILE A 33 -4.45 8.31 1.88
CA ILE A 33 -5.79 7.84 2.20
C ILE A 33 -6.43 7.21 0.94
N LEU A 34 -6.36 7.90 -0.20
CA LEU A 34 -6.91 7.40 -1.45
C LEU A 34 -6.29 6.06 -1.85
N ALA A 35 -4.96 5.94 -1.79
CA ALA A 35 -4.24 4.71 -2.10
C ALA A 35 -4.65 3.55 -1.18
N SER A 36 -4.77 3.81 0.13
CA SER A 36 -5.24 2.82 1.10
C SER A 36 -6.70 2.41 0.87
N LEU A 37 -7.57 3.35 0.51
CA LEU A 37 -8.97 3.04 0.16
C LEU A 37 -9.07 2.18 -1.09
N MET A 38 -8.23 2.44 -2.10
CA MET A 38 -8.18 1.62 -3.32
C MET A 38 -7.68 0.21 -3.06
N LEU A 39 -6.67 0.04 -2.20
CA LEU A 39 -6.23 -1.27 -1.73
C LEU A 39 -7.36 -2.03 -1.03
N LEU A 40 -8.08 -1.35 -0.12
CA LEU A 40 -9.19 -1.95 0.59
C LEU A 40 -10.31 -2.37 -0.37
N PHE A 41 -10.67 -1.49 -1.30
CA PHE A 41 -11.69 -1.76 -2.31
C PHE A 41 -11.30 -2.94 -3.20
N ALA A 42 -10.05 -2.97 -3.68
CA ALA A 42 -9.54 -4.08 -4.49
C ALA A 42 -9.59 -5.40 -3.73
N GLY A 43 -9.11 -5.44 -2.47
CA GLY A 43 -9.10 -6.68 -1.69
C GLY A 43 -10.49 -7.18 -1.30
N VAL A 44 -11.43 -6.28 -1.00
CA VAL A 44 -12.81 -6.65 -0.65
C VAL A 44 -13.58 -7.14 -1.87
N SER A 45 -13.49 -6.41 -2.99
CA SER A 45 -14.29 -6.65 -4.20
C SER A 45 -13.79 -7.83 -5.03
N SER A 46 -12.48 -8.03 -5.11
CA SER A 46 -11.88 -9.06 -5.97
C SER A 46 -11.88 -10.47 -5.38
N GLY A 47 -12.22 -10.63 -4.10
CA GLY A 47 -12.06 -11.90 -3.40
C GLY A 47 -10.62 -12.22 -2.97
N TYR A 48 -9.60 -11.53 -3.51
CA TYR A 48 -8.17 -11.75 -3.23
C TYR A 48 -7.67 -11.10 -1.93
N LYS A 49 -8.46 -11.17 -0.86
CA LYS A 49 -8.21 -10.51 0.43
C LYS A 49 -6.81 -10.78 0.99
N ILE A 50 -6.39 -12.05 0.98
CA ILE A 50 -5.08 -12.48 1.51
C ILE A 50 -3.93 -11.97 0.63
N PHE A 51 -4.09 -12.01 -0.69
CA PHE A 51 -3.07 -11.50 -1.61
C PHE A 51 -2.87 -10.00 -1.42
N THR A 52 -3.95 -9.22 -1.38
CA THR A 52 -3.87 -7.77 -1.14
C THR A 52 -3.29 -7.44 0.24
N ALA A 53 -3.63 -8.21 1.28
CA ALA A 53 -3.05 -8.03 2.61
C ALA A 53 -1.53 -8.32 2.64
N ASN A 54 -1.10 -9.40 1.99
CA ASN A 54 0.33 -9.73 1.85
C ASN A 54 1.08 -8.66 1.04
N PHE A 55 0.45 -8.12 -0.01
CA PHE A 55 1.02 -7.02 -0.77
C PHE A 55 1.21 -5.75 0.08
N CYS A 56 0.25 -5.43 0.97
CA CYS A 56 0.41 -4.36 1.94
C CYS A 56 1.62 -4.58 2.85
N ILE A 57 1.87 -5.83 3.28
CA ILE A 57 3.05 -6.16 4.09
C ILE A 57 4.35 -5.93 3.32
N ILE A 58 4.41 -6.34 2.04
CA ILE A 58 5.58 -6.10 1.18
C ILE A 58 5.85 -4.59 1.07
N LEU A 59 4.81 -3.78 0.84
CA LEU A 59 4.93 -2.33 0.78
C LEU A 59 5.44 -1.76 2.12
N MET A 60 4.90 -2.20 3.25
CA MET A 60 5.38 -1.76 4.56
C MET A 60 6.86 -2.09 4.79
N LEU A 61 7.30 -3.30 4.42
CA LEU A 61 8.72 -3.68 4.49
C LEU A 61 9.59 -2.79 3.60
N LEU A 62 9.13 -2.50 2.38
CA LEU A 62 9.81 -1.59 1.47
C LEU A 62 9.95 -0.18 2.08
N ALA A 63 8.89 0.35 2.68
CA ALA A 63 8.92 1.64 3.37
C ALA A 63 9.92 1.64 4.54
N CYS A 64 9.98 0.57 5.33
CA CYS A 64 10.96 0.40 6.40
C CYS A 64 12.40 0.39 5.87
N VAL A 65 12.68 -0.34 4.78
CA VAL A 65 13.99 -0.37 4.13
C VAL A 65 14.37 1.03 3.64
N ILE A 66 13.45 1.74 2.99
CA ILE A 66 13.69 3.11 2.51
C ILE A 66 14.01 4.05 3.67
N ARG A 67 13.25 3.98 4.77
CA ARG A 67 13.53 4.79 5.98
C ARG A 67 14.93 4.51 6.52
N TRP A 68 15.33 3.23 6.59
CA TRP A 68 16.64 2.82 7.05
C TRP A 68 17.76 3.36 6.15
N VAL A 69 17.61 3.27 4.82
CA VAL A 69 18.60 3.78 3.86
C VAL A 69 18.67 5.32 3.90
N LYS A 70 17.53 6.01 4.05
CA LYS A 70 17.46 7.48 4.25
C LYS A 70 18.19 7.91 5.53
N GLY A 71 18.05 7.15 6.61
CA GLY A 71 18.78 7.36 7.87
C GLY A 71 20.30 7.27 7.72
N LYS A 72 20.80 6.44 6.79
CA LYS A 72 22.24 6.34 6.47
C LYS A 72 22.75 7.45 5.54
N LYS A 73 21.97 8.51 5.30
CA LYS A 73 22.29 9.64 4.39
C LYS A 73 22.63 9.26 2.94
N ARG A 74 22.37 8.03 2.51
CA ARG A 74 22.64 7.57 1.13
C ARG A 74 21.57 7.99 0.11
N LEU A 75 20.43 8.50 0.57
CA LEU A 75 19.26 8.87 -0.26
C LEU A 75 18.82 10.32 -0.01
N LYS A 76 19.77 11.27 0.00
CA LYS A 76 19.45 12.69 0.19
C LYS A 76 18.77 13.35 -1.02
N GLU A 77 18.75 12.72 -2.18
CA GLU A 77 18.38 13.37 -3.45
C GLU A 77 17.17 12.78 -4.19
N ILE A 78 16.54 11.71 -3.69
CA ILE A 78 15.38 11.14 -4.39
C ILE A 78 14.09 11.69 -3.77
N ASP A 79 13.67 12.86 -4.25
CA ASP A 79 12.48 13.59 -3.78
C ASP A 79 11.14 12.87 -4.10
N ASN A 80 11.15 11.85 -4.97
CA ASN A 80 9.92 11.20 -5.45
C ASN A 80 9.66 9.79 -4.89
N ILE A 81 10.43 9.30 -3.90
CA ILE A 81 10.22 7.93 -3.38
C ILE A 81 8.84 7.75 -2.73
N GLY A 82 8.33 8.78 -2.05
CA GLY A 82 7.00 8.73 -1.43
C GLY A 82 5.88 8.57 -2.46
N MET A 83 5.98 9.26 -3.59
CA MET A 83 5.03 9.10 -4.70
C MET A 83 5.14 7.71 -5.34
N LEU A 84 6.34 7.14 -5.47
CA LEU A 84 6.53 5.77 -5.95
C LEU A 84 5.83 4.76 -5.03
N TYR A 85 5.95 4.91 -3.71
CA TYR A 85 5.26 4.05 -2.73
C TYR A 85 3.74 4.07 -2.91
N VAL A 86 3.16 5.28 -3.06
CA VAL A 86 1.74 5.46 -3.37
C VAL A 86 1.38 4.76 -4.68
N THR A 87 2.12 5.00 -5.75
CA THR A 87 1.82 4.43 -7.07
C THR A 87 1.89 2.90 -7.06
N LEU A 88 2.85 2.30 -6.37
CA LEU A 88 2.93 0.84 -6.22
C LEU A 88 1.69 0.27 -5.50
N SER A 89 1.06 1.04 -4.61
CA SER A 89 -0.17 0.66 -3.92
C SER A 89 -1.37 0.50 -4.86
N PHE A 90 -1.33 1.07 -6.07
CA PHE A 90 -2.39 0.92 -7.07
C PHE A 90 -2.32 -0.41 -7.82
N ILE A 91 -1.22 -1.17 -7.74
CA ILE A 91 -1.05 -2.42 -8.51
C ILE A 91 -2.19 -3.42 -8.25
N PRO A 92 -2.57 -3.73 -6.99
CA PRO A 92 -3.67 -4.68 -6.75
C PRO A 92 -5.01 -4.21 -7.30
N PHE A 93 -5.24 -2.90 -7.36
CA PHE A 93 -6.43 -2.33 -7.98
C PHE A 93 -6.41 -2.48 -9.50
N LEU A 94 -5.26 -2.27 -10.16
CA LEU A 94 -5.12 -2.50 -11.60
C LEU A 94 -5.32 -3.97 -11.98
N VAL A 95 -4.73 -4.90 -11.20
CA VAL A 95 -4.93 -6.34 -11.41
C VAL A 95 -6.41 -6.70 -11.34
N PHE A 96 -7.12 -6.20 -10.31
CA PHE A 96 -8.56 -6.36 -10.18
C PHE A 96 -9.33 -5.82 -11.39
N MET A 97 -9.01 -4.61 -11.87
CA MET A 97 -9.67 -4.02 -13.03
C MET A 97 -9.47 -4.84 -14.30
N ILE A 98 -8.26 -5.37 -14.52
CA ILE A 98 -7.95 -6.22 -15.68
C ILE A 98 -8.74 -7.53 -15.63
N GLU A 99 -8.79 -8.18 -14.47
CA GLU A 99 -9.59 -9.41 -14.30
C GLU A 99 -11.08 -9.14 -14.51
N TRP A 100 -11.58 -8.02 -14.00
CA TRP A 100 -12.97 -7.62 -14.19
C TRP A 100 -13.33 -7.36 -15.66
N MET A 101 -12.43 -6.73 -16.42
CA MET A 101 -12.65 -6.46 -17.86
C MET A 101 -12.61 -7.71 -18.74
N ASN A 102 -11.95 -8.78 -18.27
CA ASN A 102 -11.84 -10.05 -19.00
C ASN A 102 -13.02 -11.01 -18.73
N TYR A 103 -13.96 -10.61 -17.85
CA TYR A 103 -15.20 -11.33 -17.54
C TYR A 103 -16.40 -10.66 -18.24
#